data_AF-A0A0C9R2Y7-F1
#
_entry.id   AF-A0A0C9R2Y7-F1
#
_cell.length_a   1.000
_cell.length_b   1.000
_cell.length_c   1.000
_cell.angle_alpha   90.00
_cell.angle_beta   90.00
_cell.angle_gamma   90.00
#
_symmetry.space_group_name_H-M   'P 1'
#
loop_
_entity.id
_entity.type
_entity.pdbx_description
1 polymer ?
#
loop_
_entity_poly.entity_id
_entity_poly.type
_entity_poly.pdbx_seq_one_letter_code
_entity_poly.pdbx_strand_id
1 'polypeptide(L)'
;MDQAHSAYNRNRSDKINIKEYFEEFEKLLTPVEYENLNEIFFEKQQLNILKETCSIDNLSFEGEPEPWKNEKDAAEKAENIPDDTKLKTLGKLKEKYRKNQKKNGDSTKQSSEIPIIYEKSEILGETAVPGREVFVSVRVYHPCKSDMDATFKVSLSSVIVMLGNQTLDKLRDKINCISDLSIARDLSDEPLGRGGGIANRDVYKSGFFYIEGTFYNDMRDETNKDNSAVIRTWGEARELGPFQTARMEETRVDSLCLRFGYPWVYQHQGTCEHLIVFSDAR
;
A
#
# COMPACT_ATOMS: atom_id res chain seq x y z
N MET A 1 13.04 -26.75 -5.74
CA MET A 1 12.91 -25.34 -5.32
C MET A 1 12.31 -25.15 -3.93
N ASP A 2 11.36 -25.98 -3.46
CA ASP A 2 10.73 -25.79 -2.13
C ASP A 2 11.68 -25.87 -0.91
N GLN A 3 12.80 -26.60 -1.01
CA GLN A 3 13.78 -26.72 0.09
C GLN A 3 14.54 -25.41 0.37
N ALA A 4 14.78 -24.57 -0.64
CA ALA A 4 15.51 -23.30 -0.50
C ALA A 4 14.64 -22.18 0.13
N HIS A 5 13.31 -22.29 0.05
CA HIS A 5 12.36 -21.31 0.57
C HIS A 5 11.72 -21.71 1.91
N SER A 6 12.24 -22.75 2.58
CA SER A 6 11.63 -23.34 3.79
C SER A 6 11.35 -22.34 4.92
N ALA A 7 12.13 -21.26 5.04
CA ALA A 7 11.89 -20.22 6.05
C ALA A 7 10.69 -19.30 5.71
N TYR A 8 10.46 -19.04 4.42
CA TYR A 8 9.36 -18.21 3.92
C TYR A 8 8.02 -18.98 3.84
N ASN A 9 8.08 -20.30 3.93
CA ASN A 9 6.92 -21.19 3.83
C ASN A 9 6.09 -21.29 5.12
N ARG A 10 6.52 -20.67 6.22
CA ARG A 10 5.91 -20.89 7.55
C ARG A 10 4.50 -20.28 7.69
N ASN A 11 4.24 -19.19 6.97
CA ASN A 11 2.98 -18.43 7.06
C ASN A 11 2.28 -18.29 5.70
N ARG A 12 2.61 -19.13 4.70
CA ARG A 12 1.99 -19.07 3.36
C ARG A 12 0.69 -19.87 3.33
N SER A 13 -0.28 -19.40 2.57
CA SER A 13 -1.42 -20.23 2.19
C SER A 13 -0.99 -21.30 1.17
N ASP A 14 -1.87 -22.27 0.96
CA ASP A 14 -1.79 -23.12 -0.21
C ASP A 14 -1.99 -22.31 -1.49
N LYS A 15 -1.59 -22.91 -2.63
CA LYS A 15 -1.77 -22.29 -3.93
C LYS A 15 -3.27 -22.27 -4.26
N ILE A 16 -3.82 -21.08 -4.42
CA ILE A 16 -5.24 -20.86 -4.64
C ILE A 16 -5.41 -20.03 -5.92
N ASN A 17 -6.37 -20.43 -6.75
CA ASN A 17 -6.89 -19.58 -7.82
C ASN A 17 -7.96 -18.69 -7.19
N ILE A 18 -7.74 -17.37 -7.20
CA ILE A 18 -8.61 -16.41 -6.51
C ILE A 18 -10.04 -16.51 -7.06
N LYS A 19 -10.20 -16.53 -8.38
CA LYS A 19 -11.52 -16.60 -9.01
C LYS A 19 -12.28 -17.88 -8.65
N GLU A 20 -11.65 -19.04 -8.77
CA GLU A 20 -12.28 -20.33 -8.46
C GLU A 20 -12.68 -20.41 -6.98
N TYR A 21 -11.82 -19.92 -6.08
CA TYR A 21 -12.10 -19.89 -4.64
C TYR A 21 -13.32 -19.05 -4.31
N PHE A 22 -13.42 -17.83 -4.86
CA PHE A 22 -14.57 -16.96 -4.59
C PHE A 22 -15.86 -17.44 -5.28
N GLU A 23 -15.77 -18.11 -6.44
CA GLU A 23 -16.92 -18.76 -7.07
C GLU A 23 -17.44 -19.95 -6.25
N GLU A 24 -16.56 -20.74 -5.63
CA GLU A 24 -16.94 -21.79 -4.69
C GLU A 24 -17.51 -21.22 -3.39
N PHE A 25 -16.90 -20.15 -2.88
CA PHE A 25 -17.38 -19.42 -1.72
C PHE A 25 -18.78 -18.87 -1.94
N GLU A 26 -19.06 -18.27 -3.11
CA GLU A 26 -20.39 -17.76 -3.48
C GLU A 26 -21.45 -18.88 -3.49
N LYS A 27 -21.11 -20.09 -3.96
CA LYS A 27 -22.04 -21.25 -3.94
C LYS A 27 -22.33 -21.75 -2.53
N LEU A 28 -21.37 -21.63 -1.62
CA LEU A 28 -21.49 -22.08 -0.23
C LEU A 28 -22.17 -21.05 0.66
N LEU A 29 -22.13 -19.78 0.27
CA LEU A 29 -22.99 -18.77 0.85
C LEU A 29 -24.44 -19.14 0.52
N THR A 30 -25.14 -19.74 1.48
CA THR A 30 -26.60 -19.74 1.46
C THR A 30 -27.02 -18.29 1.27
N PRO A 31 -27.92 -17.95 0.32
CA PRO A 31 -28.50 -16.63 0.25
C PRO A 31 -29.24 -16.42 1.57
N VAL A 32 -28.56 -15.80 2.53
CA VAL A 32 -29.26 -15.10 3.60
C VAL A 32 -29.92 -13.97 2.84
N GLU A 33 -31.22 -14.12 2.60
CA GLU A 33 -32.05 -13.02 2.14
C GLU A 33 -31.82 -11.87 3.13
N TYR A 34 -30.94 -10.95 2.78
CA TYR A 34 -30.71 -9.72 3.52
C TYR A 34 -31.90 -8.76 3.34
N GLU A 35 -33.13 -9.28 3.20
CA GLU A 35 -34.36 -8.48 3.19
C GLU A 35 -34.50 -7.71 4.50
N ASN A 36 -33.92 -8.22 5.60
CA ASN A 36 -34.11 -7.67 6.95
C ASN A 36 -32.83 -7.17 7.65
N LEU A 37 -31.81 -6.66 6.94
CA LEU A 37 -30.77 -5.88 7.65
C LEU A 37 -31.31 -4.58 8.28
N ASN A 38 -32.42 -4.06 7.75
CA ASN A 38 -33.15 -2.96 8.37
C ASN A 38 -33.81 -3.35 9.71
N GLU A 39 -34.01 -4.63 9.99
CA GLU A 39 -34.54 -5.08 11.30
C GLU A 39 -33.42 -5.32 12.32
N ILE A 40 -32.19 -5.62 11.87
CA ILE A 40 -31.04 -5.84 12.76
C ILE A 40 -30.36 -4.52 13.14
N PHE A 41 -30.43 -3.51 12.27
CA PHE A 41 -29.85 -2.19 12.51
C PHE A 41 -30.96 -1.15 12.68
N PHE A 42 -31.38 -0.95 13.93
CA PHE A 42 -32.05 0.24 14.47
C PHE A 42 -33.15 0.87 13.59
N GLU A 43 -34.39 0.96 14.10
CA GLU A 43 -35.42 1.77 13.45
C GLU A 43 -34.88 3.17 13.11
N LYS A 44 -35.30 3.79 12.01
CA LYS A 44 -34.79 5.11 11.56
C LYS A 44 -34.77 6.17 12.69
N GLN A 45 -35.70 6.05 13.64
CA GLN A 45 -35.74 6.88 14.84
C GLN A 45 -34.57 6.60 15.77
N GLN A 46 -34.23 5.34 16.04
CA GLN A 46 -33.06 4.95 16.83
C GLN A 46 -31.74 5.35 16.14
N LEU A 47 -31.65 5.25 14.81
CA LEU A 47 -30.51 5.77 14.06
C LEU A 47 -30.36 7.29 14.17
N ASN A 48 -31.47 8.03 14.12
CA ASN A 48 -31.44 9.48 14.35
C ASN A 48 -31.03 9.82 15.78
N ILE A 49 -31.55 9.09 16.78
CA ILE A 49 -31.15 9.27 18.18
C ILE A 49 -29.66 8.96 18.36
N LEU A 50 -29.15 7.87 17.79
CA LEU A 50 -27.72 7.54 17.83
C LEU A 50 -26.88 8.60 17.12
N LYS A 51 -27.33 9.08 15.96
CA LYS A 51 -26.65 10.13 15.22
C LYS A 51 -26.62 11.44 16.01
N GLU A 52 -27.69 11.79 16.71
CA GLU A 52 -27.74 12.98 17.57
C GLU A 52 -26.91 12.79 18.85
N THR A 53 -27.00 11.63 19.51
CA THR A 53 -26.33 11.34 20.78
C THR A 53 -24.83 11.13 20.61
N CYS A 54 -24.42 10.50 19.51
CA CYS A 54 -23.02 10.20 19.20
C CYS A 54 -22.41 11.19 18.20
N SER A 55 -23.07 12.31 17.90
CA SER A 55 -22.46 13.38 17.12
C SER A 55 -21.29 13.97 17.90
N ILE A 56 -20.15 14.14 17.24
CA ILE A 56 -18.94 14.75 17.82
C ILE A 56 -19.27 16.15 18.38
N ASP A 57 -20.19 16.86 17.73
CA ASP A 57 -20.59 18.22 18.12
C ASP A 57 -21.40 18.26 19.44
N ASN A 58 -22.09 17.16 19.79
CA ASN A 58 -22.93 17.07 20.99
C ASN A 58 -22.20 16.39 22.17
N LEU A 59 -21.03 15.80 21.93
CA LEU A 59 -20.18 15.15 22.94
C LEU A 59 -19.27 16.15 23.66
N SER A 60 -19.77 17.34 23.98
CA SER A 60 -19.03 18.34 24.76
C SER A 60 -19.51 18.41 26.20
N PHE A 61 -18.59 18.63 27.14
CA PHE A 61 -18.93 18.84 28.55
C PHE A 61 -18.67 20.28 28.98
N GLU A 62 -19.44 20.79 29.95
CA GLU A 62 -19.20 22.13 30.50
C GLU A 62 -17.79 22.20 31.12
N GLY A 63 -16.92 23.01 30.51
CA GLY A 63 -15.52 23.16 30.89
C GLY A 63 -14.53 22.47 29.94
N GLU A 64 -14.98 21.90 28.82
CA GLU A 64 -14.07 21.34 27.81
C GLU A 64 -13.26 22.46 27.12
N PRO A 65 -11.92 22.34 27.08
CA PRO A 65 -11.11 23.33 26.38
C PRO A 65 -11.33 23.24 24.87
N GLU A 66 -11.56 24.38 24.20
CA GLU A 66 -11.71 24.40 22.74
C GLU A 66 -10.55 23.67 22.05
N PRO A 67 -10.85 22.73 21.12
CA PRO A 67 -9.84 21.99 20.39
C PRO A 67 -8.87 22.95 19.71
N TRP A 68 -7.59 22.60 19.71
CA TRP A 68 -6.55 23.46 19.17
C TRP A 68 -6.75 23.64 17.68
N LYS A 69 -7.03 24.88 17.25
CA LYS A 69 -7.28 25.18 15.84
C LYS A 69 -6.01 25.01 15.03
N ASN A 70 -4.87 25.43 15.60
CA ASN A 70 -3.55 25.39 14.96
C ASN A 70 -2.43 24.97 15.95
N GLU A 71 -1.28 24.57 15.42
CA GLU A 71 -0.12 24.11 16.20
C GLU A 71 0.44 25.19 17.16
N LYS A 72 0.24 26.48 16.83
CA LYS A 72 0.57 27.63 17.70
C LYS A 72 -0.34 27.74 18.93
N ASP A 73 -1.66 27.58 18.75
CA ASP A 73 -2.62 27.58 19.87
C ASP A 73 -2.35 26.41 20.83
N ALA A 74 -1.94 25.26 20.28
CA ALA A 74 -1.58 24.09 21.07
C ALA A 74 -0.33 24.33 21.93
N ALA A 75 0.68 25.01 21.39
CA ALA A 75 1.91 25.34 22.11
C ALA A 75 1.68 26.37 23.23
N GLU A 76 0.90 27.43 22.97
CA GLU A 76 0.57 28.47 23.96
C GLU A 76 -0.27 27.90 25.12
N LYS A 77 -1.28 27.07 24.81
CA LYS A 77 -2.08 26.39 25.85
C LYS A 77 -1.29 25.33 26.61
N ALA A 78 -0.27 24.71 26.01
CA ALA A 78 0.61 23.76 26.70
C ALA A 78 1.58 24.43 27.69
N GLU A 79 1.95 25.70 27.47
CA GLU A 79 2.75 26.48 28.42
C GLU A 79 1.97 26.82 29.69
N ASN A 80 0.65 27.01 29.57
CA ASN A 80 -0.26 27.31 30.68
C ASN A 80 -0.60 26.10 31.57
N ILE A 81 -0.04 24.91 31.31
CA ILE A 81 -0.26 23.71 32.14
C ILE A 81 0.46 23.89 33.49
N PRO A 82 -0.26 23.85 34.64
CA PRO A 82 0.34 23.96 35.97
C PRO A 82 1.35 22.84 36.25
N ASP A 83 2.47 23.17 36.89
CA ASP A 83 3.53 22.19 37.19
C ASP A 83 3.15 21.13 38.24
N ASP A 84 2.09 21.36 39.02
CA ASP A 84 1.60 20.46 40.09
C ASP A 84 0.55 19.44 39.62
N THR A 85 0.54 19.14 38.31
CA THR A 85 -0.51 18.29 37.74
C THR A 85 -0.23 16.80 37.96
N LYS A 86 -1.12 16.10 38.70
CA LYS A 86 -1.03 14.65 38.97
C LYS A 86 -1.17 13.75 37.72
N LEU A 87 -1.65 14.30 36.60
CA LEU A 87 -1.90 13.58 35.34
C LEU A 87 -0.62 13.49 34.49
N LYS A 88 -0.09 12.27 34.34
CA LYS A 88 1.14 11.97 33.58
C LYS A 88 1.07 12.37 32.10
N THR A 89 -0.12 12.40 31.51
CA THR A 89 -0.36 12.78 30.11
C THR A 89 -0.05 14.25 29.86
N LEU A 90 -0.52 15.15 30.76
CA LEU A 90 -0.26 16.59 30.69
C LEU A 90 1.23 16.90 30.90
N GLY A 91 1.90 16.18 31.79
CA GLY A 91 3.35 16.29 31.98
C GLY A 91 4.15 15.94 30.71
N LYS A 92 3.81 14.82 30.05
CA LYS A 92 4.45 14.42 28.78
C LYS A 92 4.17 15.38 27.63
N LEU A 93 2.97 15.96 27.60
CA LEU A 93 2.60 16.97 26.59
C LEU A 93 3.47 18.22 26.73
N LYS A 94 3.62 18.76 27.94
CA LYS A 94 4.49 19.91 28.24
C LYS A 94 5.96 19.64 27.85
N GLU A 95 6.44 18.42 28.11
CA GLU A 95 7.79 17.98 27.72
C GLU A 95 7.98 17.93 26.20
N LYS A 96 6.99 17.43 25.43
CA LYS A 96 7.02 17.37 23.96
C LYS A 96 7.19 18.77 23.35
N TYR A 97 6.40 19.75 23.80
CA TYR A 97 6.49 21.13 23.28
C TYR A 97 7.79 21.83 23.69
N ARG A 98 8.27 21.65 24.92
CA ARG A 98 9.58 22.15 25.37
C ARG A 98 10.75 21.61 24.53
N LYS A 99 10.67 20.35 24.07
CA LYS A 99 11.70 19.73 23.22
C LYS A 99 11.66 20.25 21.77
N ASN A 100 10.47 20.52 21.23
CA ASN A 100 10.32 21.08 19.88
C ASN A 100 10.84 22.52 19.76
N GLN A 101 10.65 23.38 20.78
CA GLN A 101 11.22 24.74 20.78
C GLN A 101 12.76 24.77 20.72
N LYS A 102 13.45 23.71 21.15
CA LYS A 102 14.92 23.63 21.15
C LYS A 102 15.53 23.07 19.86
N LYS A 103 14.72 22.50 18.96
CA LYS A 103 15.19 21.93 17.68
C LYS A 103 14.93 22.88 16.51
N ASN A 104 15.64 24.02 16.50
CA ASN A 104 15.75 24.87 15.31
C ASN A 104 16.91 24.45 14.38
N GLY A 105 17.53 23.29 14.62
CA GLY A 105 18.55 22.72 13.76
C GLY A 105 18.17 21.29 13.41
N ASP A 106 17.86 21.08 12.14
CA ASP A 106 17.88 19.81 11.43
C ASP A 106 17.20 18.63 12.16
N SER A 107 15.88 18.55 12.02
CA SER A 107 15.19 17.28 12.23
C SER A 107 14.71 16.76 10.89
N THR A 108 15.34 15.67 10.44
CA THR A 108 14.73 14.70 9.53
C THR A 108 13.27 14.58 9.92
N LYS A 109 12.38 15.05 9.04
CA LYS A 109 10.93 15.00 9.18
C LYS A 109 10.53 13.56 9.48
N GLN A 110 10.46 13.21 10.77
CA GLN A 110 9.75 12.02 11.18
C GLN A 110 8.30 12.32 10.84
N SER A 111 7.82 11.57 9.84
CA SER A 111 6.45 11.43 9.39
C SER A 111 5.50 12.08 10.39
N SER A 112 5.13 13.33 10.11
CA SER A 112 3.88 13.88 10.62
C SER A 112 2.84 12.80 10.42
N GLU A 113 2.14 12.41 11.49
CA GLU A 113 0.87 11.72 11.35
C GLU A 113 0.08 12.52 10.33
N ILE A 114 -0.02 12.01 9.10
CA ILE A 114 -0.79 12.67 8.06
C ILE A 114 -2.22 12.56 8.58
N PRO A 115 -2.89 13.66 8.93
CA PRO A 115 -4.30 13.58 9.27
C PRO A 115 -4.96 12.88 8.09
N ILE A 116 -5.67 11.79 8.35
CA ILE A 116 -6.48 11.13 7.32
C ILE A 116 -7.61 12.11 7.04
N ILE A 117 -7.36 13.02 6.10
CA ILE A 117 -8.40 13.86 5.53
C ILE A 117 -9.17 12.90 4.65
N TYR A 118 -10.35 12.49 5.13
CA TYR A 118 -11.33 11.81 4.31
C TYR A 118 -11.84 12.84 3.28
N GLU A 119 -11.03 13.12 2.27
CA GLU A 119 -11.57 13.71 1.05
C GLU A 119 -12.59 12.72 0.53
N LYS A 120 -13.83 13.21 0.40
CA LYS A 120 -14.91 12.47 -0.21
C LYS A 120 -14.48 12.24 -1.65
N SER A 121 -13.84 11.09 -1.89
CA SER A 121 -13.39 10.68 -3.22
C SER A 121 -14.53 10.91 -4.18
N GLU A 122 -14.33 11.76 -5.18
CA GLU A 122 -15.25 11.83 -6.30
C GLU A 122 -15.34 10.41 -6.85
N ILE A 123 -16.53 9.83 -6.78
CA ILE A 123 -16.77 8.44 -7.17
C ILE A 123 -16.66 8.41 -8.69
N LEU A 124 -15.44 8.25 -9.20
CA LEU A 124 -15.16 8.17 -10.63
C LEU A 124 -15.25 6.69 -11.04
N GLY A 125 -16.47 6.15 -11.09
CA GLY A 125 -16.72 4.79 -11.57
C GLY A 125 -18.00 4.15 -11.06
N GLU A 126 -18.34 2.99 -11.65
CA GLU A 126 -19.37 2.09 -11.12
C GLU A 126 -19.00 1.69 -9.69
N THR A 127 -19.96 1.77 -8.78
CA THR A 127 -19.75 1.42 -7.37
C THR A 127 -19.64 -0.09 -7.26
N ALA A 128 -18.63 -0.56 -6.53
CA ALA A 128 -18.43 -1.98 -6.27
C ALA A 128 -19.71 -2.63 -5.72
N VAL A 129 -20.15 -3.72 -6.36
CA VAL A 129 -21.36 -4.43 -5.93
C VAL A 129 -20.99 -5.47 -4.87
N PRO A 130 -21.56 -5.37 -3.65
CA PRO A 130 -21.32 -6.35 -2.59
C PRO A 130 -21.64 -7.78 -3.06
N GLY A 131 -20.77 -8.74 -2.74
CA GLY A 131 -20.95 -10.15 -3.07
C GLY A 131 -20.59 -10.54 -4.51
N ARG A 132 -20.25 -9.59 -5.39
CA ARG A 132 -19.77 -9.88 -6.75
C ARG A 132 -18.32 -9.54 -6.98
N GLU A 133 -17.82 -8.52 -6.30
CA GLU A 133 -16.47 -8.02 -6.49
C GLU A 133 -15.53 -8.47 -5.37
N VAL A 134 -14.37 -8.98 -5.78
CA VAL A 134 -13.30 -9.38 -4.88
C VAL A 134 -12.32 -8.21 -4.73
N PHE A 135 -11.94 -7.90 -3.51
CA PHE A 135 -10.85 -6.97 -3.21
C PHE A 135 -9.62 -7.74 -2.81
N VAL A 136 -8.47 -7.36 -3.36
CA VAL A 136 -7.18 -7.96 -3.05
C VAL A 136 -6.25 -6.90 -2.46
N SER A 137 -5.69 -7.20 -1.29
CA SER A 137 -4.74 -6.34 -0.59
C SER A 137 -3.31 -6.79 -0.88
N VAL A 138 -2.54 -5.92 -1.52
CA VAL A 138 -1.14 -6.15 -1.90
C VAL A 138 -0.23 -5.24 -1.08
N ARG A 139 0.68 -5.83 -0.32
CA ARG A 139 1.71 -5.12 0.44
C ARG A 139 2.95 -4.96 -0.43
N VAL A 140 3.42 -3.74 -0.57
CA VAL A 140 4.62 -3.40 -1.35
C VAL A 140 5.70 -2.93 -0.41
N TYR A 141 6.87 -3.52 -0.50
CA TYR A 141 8.02 -3.19 0.33
C TYR A 141 9.00 -2.27 -0.41
N HIS A 142 9.82 -1.56 0.36
CA HIS A 142 10.92 -0.76 -0.20
C HIS A 142 11.92 -1.65 -0.94
N PRO A 143 12.65 -1.09 -1.93
CA PRO A 143 13.54 -1.88 -2.73
C PRO A 143 14.68 -2.46 -1.88
N CYS A 144 14.91 -3.77 -2.04
CA CYS A 144 16.02 -4.43 -1.38
C CYS A 144 17.29 -4.20 -2.20
N LYS A 145 18.37 -3.73 -1.56
CA LYS A 145 19.69 -3.66 -2.19
C LYS A 145 20.38 -4.99 -1.95
N SER A 146 20.87 -5.71 -2.95
CA SER A 146 21.58 -6.97 -2.75
C SER A 146 23.01 -6.74 -2.22
N ASP A 147 23.16 -6.21 -1.01
CA ASP A 147 24.46 -6.17 -0.33
C ASP A 147 24.60 -7.40 0.58
N MET A 148 25.49 -8.32 0.22
CA MET A 148 25.59 -9.68 0.76
C MET A 148 25.78 -9.76 2.30
N ASP A 149 26.15 -8.66 2.96
CA ASP A 149 26.59 -8.65 4.36
C ASP A 149 25.66 -7.94 5.35
N ALA A 150 24.51 -7.39 4.91
CA ALA A 150 23.59 -6.68 5.81
C ALA A 150 22.31 -7.48 6.09
N THR A 151 21.94 -7.64 7.37
CA THR A 151 20.59 -8.08 7.76
C THR A 151 19.57 -7.08 7.21
N PHE A 152 18.88 -7.45 6.13
CA PHE A 152 17.90 -6.60 5.47
C PHE A 152 16.73 -6.30 6.38
N LYS A 153 16.62 -5.03 6.82
CA LYS A 153 15.38 -4.53 7.42
C LYS A 153 14.39 -4.23 6.30
N VAL A 154 13.56 -5.22 5.99
CA VAL A 154 12.46 -5.07 5.03
C VAL A 154 11.43 -4.11 5.64
N SER A 155 11.25 -2.93 5.03
CA SER A 155 10.28 -1.92 5.46
C SER A 155 9.11 -1.85 4.48
N LEU A 156 7.89 -1.88 5.03
CA LEU A 156 6.67 -1.71 4.24
C LEU A 156 6.65 -0.30 3.64
N SER A 157 6.43 -0.20 2.33
CA SER A 157 6.28 1.07 1.62
C SER A 157 4.82 1.48 1.56
N SER A 158 3.96 0.59 1.06
CA SER A 158 2.54 0.86 0.91
C SER A 158 1.71 -0.42 0.95
N VAL A 159 0.41 -0.26 1.22
CA VAL A 159 -0.59 -1.30 1.04
C VAL A 159 -1.57 -0.81 -0.01
N ILE A 160 -1.63 -1.53 -1.12
CA ILE A 160 -2.48 -1.21 -2.26
C ILE A 160 -3.66 -2.16 -2.20
N VAL A 161 -4.87 -1.60 -2.21
CA VAL A 161 -6.11 -2.37 -2.30
C VAL A 161 -6.65 -2.18 -3.71
N MET A 162 -6.90 -3.28 -4.41
CA MET A 162 -7.37 -3.26 -5.78
C MET A 162 -8.50 -4.26 -5.99
N LEU A 163 -9.34 -4.01 -7.00
CA LEU A 163 -10.39 -4.93 -7.40
C LEU A 163 -9.77 -6.11 -8.16
N GLY A 164 -10.33 -7.31 -7.98
CA GLY A 164 -9.90 -8.51 -8.67
C GLY A 164 -10.02 -8.40 -10.19
N ASN A 165 -10.98 -7.62 -10.68
CA ASN A 165 -11.18 -7.36 -12.10
C ASN A 165 -10.14 -6.44 -12.74
N GLN A 166 -9.31 -5.76 -11.93
CA GLN A 166 -8.25 -4.91 -12.43
C GLN A 166 -7.06 -5.75 -12.86
N THR A 167 -6.34 -5.21 -13.84
CA THR A 167 -5.15 -5.80 -14.42
C THR A 167 -3.88 -5.42 -13.66
N LEU A 168 -2.81 -6.21 -13.82
CA LEU A 168 -1.55 -5.99 -13.13
C LEU A 168 -0.84 -4.69 -13.53
N ASP A 169 -1.15 -4.11 -14.69
CA ASP A 169 -0.68 -2.78 -15.08
C ASP A 169 -1.16 -1.69 -14.10
N LYS A 170 -2.40 -1.79 -13.60
CA LYS A 170 -2.94 -0.85 -12.60
C LYS A 170 -2.24 -0.98 -11.26
N LEU A 171 -1.84 -2.19 -10.89
CA LEU A 171 -1.00 -2.41 -9.71
C LEU A 171 0.35 -1.70 -9.89
N ARG A 172 0.99 -1.89 -11.05
CA ARG A 172 2.27 -1.22 -11.37
C ARG A 172 2.17 0.29 -11.24
N ASP A 173 1.13 0.89 -11.81
CA ASP A 173 0.96 2.35 -11.84
C ASP A 173 0.77 2.96 -10.44
N LYS A 174 0.42 2.14 -9.43
CA LYS A 174 0.27 2.56 -8.02
C LYS A 174 1.51 2.32 -7.17
N ILE A 175 2.51 1.60 -7.67
CA ILE A 175 3.79 1.40 -6.96
C ILE A 175 4.64 2.65 -7.16
N ASN A 176 4.87 3.38 -6.07
CA ASN A 176 5.73 4.56 -6.07
C ASN A 176 7.12 4.19 -5.56
N CYS A 177 8.14 4.20 -6.43
CA CYS A 177 9.53 4.01 -6.03
C CYS A 177 10.34 5.31 -6.08
N ILE A 178 11.30 5.48 -5.18
CA ILE A 178 12.21 6.63 -5.20
C ILE A 178 13.09 6.63 -6.47
N SER A 179 13.39 5.44 -7.00
CA SER A 179 14.12 5.28 -8.24
C SER A 179 13.36 5.84 -9.44
N ASP A 180 12.02 5.89 -9.41
CA ASP A 180 11.18 6.49 -10.46
C ASP A 180 11.31 8.00 -10.54
N LEU A 181 11.52 8.64 -9.39
CA LEU A 181 11.68 10.08 -9.25
C LEU A 181 13.12 10.55 -9.54
N SER A 182 14.06 9.61 -9.66
CA SER A 182 15.45 9.92 -9.94
C SER A 182 15.60 10.42 -11.38
N ILE A 183 16.52 11.34 -11.59
CA ILE A 183 16.75 11.97 -12.89
C ILE A 183 17.49 10.97 -13.80
N ALA A 184 16.93 10.71 -14.98
CA ALA A 184 17.42 9.69 -15.91
C ALA A 184 18.67 10.10 -16.68
N ARG A 185 18.89 11.40 -16.84
CA ARG A 185 19.94 11.96 -17.67
C ARG A 185 20.96 12.71 -16.82
N ASP A 186 22.23 12.58 -17.19
CA ASP A 186 23.28 13.43 -16.65
C ASP A 186 23.00 14.89 -17.03
N LEU A 187 22.92 15.75 -16.02
CA LEU A 187 22.68 17.19 -16.18
C LEU A 187 23.97 18.00 -16.03
N SER A 188 25.14 17.35 -16.02
CA SER A 188 26.44 18.02 -15.87
C SER A 188 26.68 19.10 -16.93
N ASP A 189 26.16 18.92 -18.14
CA ASP A 189 26.28 19.88 -19.23
C ASP A 189 25.40 21.14 -19.05
N GLU A 190 24.28 21.02 -18.31
CA GLU A 190 23.33 22.11 -18.07
C GLU A 190 22.84 22.14 -16.61
N PRO A 191 23.71 22.45 -15.63
CA PRO A 191 23.38 22.38 -14.20
C PRO A 191 22.34 23.42 -13.76
N LEU A 192 22.10 24.46 -14.57
CA LEU A 192 21.14 25.54 -14.32
C LEU A 192 19.94 25.50 -15.29
N GLY A 193 19.82 24.45 -16.11
CA GLY A 193 18.71 24.30 -17.06
C GLY A 193 17.36 24.31 -16.33
N ARG A 194 16.43 25.17 -16.78
CA ARG A 194 15.05 25.22 -16.24
C ARG A 194 14.19 24.02 -16.63
N GLY A 195 14.70 23.14 -17.49
CA GLY A 195 14.06 21.86 -17.77
C GLY A 195 14.28 20.95 -16.58
N GLY A 196 13.26 20.79 -15.72
CA GLY A 196 13.27 19.74 -14.71
C GLY A 196 13.69 18.43 -15.36
N GLY A 197 14.69 17.76 -14.79
CA GLY A 197 15.25 16.55 -15.37
C GLY A 197 14.14 15.52 -15.66
N ILE A 198 14.28 14.80 -16.78
CA ILE A 198 13.34 13.73 -17.14
C ILE A 198 13.43 12.65 -16.07
N ALA A 199 12.29 12.29 -15.48
CA ALA A 199 12.23 11.26 -14.47
C ALA A 199 12.51 9.89 -15.08
N ASN A 200 13.16 9.01 -14.32
CA ASN A 200 13.45 7.63 -14.72
C ASN A 200 12.21 6.88 -15.17
N ARG A 201 11.06 7.12 -14.53
CA ARG A 201 9.79 6.49 -14.92
C ARG A 201 9.39 6.76 -16.36
N ASP A 202 9.73 7.93 -16.89
CA ASP A 202 9.32 8.34 -18.24
C ASP A 202 10.23 7.77 -19.32
N VAL A 203 11.49 7.47 -18.96
CA VAL A 203 12.51 6.88 -19.86
C VAL A 203 12.50 5.35 -19.79
N TYR A 204 12.51 4.80 -18.57
CA TYR A 204 12.68 3.38 -18.29
C TYR A 204 11.36 2.77 -17.83
N LYS A 205 10.50 2.51 -18.82
CA LYS A 205 9.14 2.01 -18.59
C LYS A 205 9.04 0.48 -18.49
N SER A 206 10.11 -0.24 -18.78
CA SER A 206 10.13 -1.71 -18.71
C SER A 206 10.18 -2.18 -17.25
N GLY A 207 9.30 -3.11 -16.92
CA GLY A 207 9.26 -3.77 -15.61
C GLY A 207 8.47 -5.06 -15.69
N PHE A 208 8.63 -5.91 -14.69
CA PHE A 208 7.91 -7.18 -14.62
C PHE A 208 7.57 -7.59 -13.18
N PHE A 209 6.51 -8.38 -13.04
CA PHE A 209 6.22 -9.14 -11.83
C PHE A 209 6.62 -10.60 -12.02
N TYR A 210 7.19 -11.22 -10.99
CA TYR A 210 7.45 -12.65 -10.95
C TYR A 210 6.59 -13.30 -9.87
N ILE A 211 5.57 -14.06 -10.30
CA ILE A 211 4.58 -14.70 -9.42
C ILE A 211 4.40 -16.15 -9.88
N GLU A 212 4.56 -17.12 -8.96
CA GLU A 212 4.37 -18.56 -9.20
C GLU A 212 4.99 -19.08 -10.53
N GLY A 213 6.27 -18.76 -10.76
CA GLY A 213 7.01 -19.24 -11.94
C GLY A 213 6.67 -18.53 -13.26
N THR A 214 5.82 -17.50 -13.20
CA THR A 214 5.41 -16.71 -14.37
C THR A 214 5.93 -15.28 -14.27
N PHE A 215 6.57 -14.82 -15.35
CA PHE A 215 6.99 -13.44 -15.53
C PHE A 215 5.88 -12.66 -16.26
N TYR A 216 5.27 -11.72 -15.56
CA TYR A 216 4.30 -10.79 -16.13
C TYR A 216 5.05 -9.52 -16.54
N ASN A 217 5.27 -9.33 -17.84
CA ASN A 217 6.01 -8.19 -18.38
C ASN A 217 5.06 -7.06 -18.78
N ASP A 218 5.48 -5.81 -18.56
CA ASP A 218 4.75 -4.63 -19.06
C ASP A 218 5.07 -4.42 -20.54
N MET A 219 4.11 -4.73 -21.41
CA MET A 219 4.25 -4.61 -22.87
C MET A 219 3.31 -3.56 -23.46
N ARG A 220 2.90 -2.56 -22.65
CA ARG A 220 1.99 -1.48 -23.07
C ARG A 220 2.61 -0.56 -24.12
N ASP A 221 3.90 -0.28 -23.99
CA ASP A 221 4.65 0.56 -24.92
C ASP A 221 5.58 -0.31 -25.77
N GLU A 222 5.68 -0.02 -27.08
CA GLU A 222 6.60 -0.72 -28.00
C GLU A 222 8.08 -0.55 -27.60
N THR A 223 8.40 0.48 -26.83
CA THR A 223 9.74 0.71 -26.28
C THR A 223 10.10 -0.26 -25.17
N ASN A 224 9.11 -0.94 -24.58
CA ASN A 224 9.34 -1.83 -23.46
C ASN A 224 10.02 -3.11 -23.92
N LYS A 225 11.04 -3.51 -23.17
CA LYS A 225 11.80 -4.73 -23.42
C LYS A 225 11.45 -5.78 -22.39
N ASP A 226 11.43 -7.02 -22.84
CA ASP A 226 11.31 -8.17 -21.95
C ASP A 226 12.64 -8.38 -21.19
N ASN A 227 12.74 -7.79 -20.00
CA ASN A 227 13.88 -7.97 -19.11
C ASN A 227 13.95 -9.39 -18.51
N SER A 228 12.82 -10.12 -18.50
CA SER A 228 12.78 -11.49 -17.96
C SER A 228 13.49 -12.50 -18.85
N ALA A 229 13.68 -12.22 -20.15
CA ALA A 229 14.30 -13.13 -21.10
C ALA A 229 15.69 -13.61 -20.64
N VAL A 230 16.51 -12.71 -20.10
CA VAL A 230 17.86 -13.05 -19.60
C VAL A 230 17.78 -14.02 -18.42
N ILE A 231 16.82 -13.80 -17.52
CA ILE A 231 16.61 -14.64 -16.33
C ILE A 231 16.10 -16.02 -16.75
N ARG A 232 15.19 -16.08 -17.72
CA ARG A 232 14.66 -17.33 -18.27
C ARG A 232 15.76 -18.18 -18.91
N THR A 233 16.59 -17.58 -19.77
CA THR A 233 17.75 -18.28 -20.38
C THR A 233 18.74 -18.77 -19.32
N TRP A 234 19.05 -17.91 -18.33
CA TRP A 234 19.95 -18.27 -17.22
C TRP A 234 19.43 -19.43 -16.38
N GLY A 235 18.11 -19.50 -16.18
CA GLY A 235 17.47 -20.51 -15.36
C GLY A 235 17.17 -21.81 -16.11
N GLU A 236 16.93 -21.77 -17.42
CA GLU A 236 16.85 -22.96 -18.27
C GLU A 236 18.18 -23.71 -18.29
N ALA A 237 19.30 -22.99 -18.41
CA ALA A 237 20.65 -23.55 -18.33
C ALA A 237 20.96 -24.22 -16.97
N ARG A 238 20.17 -23.95 -15.94
CA ARG A 238 20.32 -24.50 -14.57
C ARG A 238 19.19 -25.43 -14.15
N GLU A 239 18.29 -25.80 -15.07
CA GLU A 239 17.14 -26.65 -14.78
C GLU A 239 16.22 -26.08 -13.67
N LEU A 240 16.16 -24.75 -13.57
CA LEU A 240 15.28 -24.02 -12.63
C LEU A 240 13.89 -23.73 -13.23
N GLY A 241 13.63 -24.19 -14.45
CA GLY A 241 12.36 -24.01 -15.17
C GLY A 241 11.34 -25.13 -14.95
N PRO A 242 10.18 -25.06 -15.60
CA PRO A 242 9.84 -24.11 -16.67
C PRO A 242 9.34 -22.75 -16.16
N PHE A 243 9.87 -21.68 -16.74
CA PHE A 243 9.36 -20.32 -16.53
C PHE A 243 8.38 -19.92 -17.63
N GLN A 244 7.27 -19.32 -17.25
CA GLN A 244 6.25 -18.82 -18.18
C GLN A 244 6.34 -17.31 -18.32
N THR A 245 5.74 -16.77 -19.38
CA THR A 245 5.60 -15.32 -19.60
C THR A 245 4.18 -14.95 -19.94
N ALA A 246 3.70 -13.84 -19.39
CA ALA A 246 2.40 -13.25 -19.68
C ALA A 246 2.51 -11.71 -19.74
N ARG A 247 1.49 -11.06 -20.30
CA ARG A 247 1.41 -9.60 -20.39
C ARG A 247 0.65 -9.04 -19.20
N MET A 248 1.19 -7.99 -18.58
CA MET A 248 0.59 -7.38 -17.38
C MET A 248 -0.76 -6.70 -17.67
N GLU A 249 -0.88 -6.08 -18.83
CA GLU A 249 -2.07 -5.36 -19.27
C GLU A 249 -3.24 -6.28 -19.66
N GLU A 250 -2.98 -7.58 -19.86
CA GLU A 250 -4.00 -8.59 -20.17
C GLU A 250 -4.32 -9.49 -18.97
N THR A 251 -3.51 -9.45 -17.90
CA THR A 251 -3.65 -10.33 -16.74
C THR A 251 -4.42 -9.64 -15.61
N ARG A 252 -5.60 -10.18 -15.29
CA ARG A 252 -6.41 -9.74 -14.14
C ARG A 252 -5.89 -10.31 -12.84
N VAL A 253 -6.06 -9.57 -11.75
CA VAL A 253 -5.61 -10.03 -10.42
C VAL A 253 -6.39 -11.25 -9.93
N ASP A 254 -7.69 -11.31 -10.19
CA ASP A 254 -8.52 -12.47 -9.82
C ASP A 254 -8.16 -13.76 -10.58
N SER A 255 -7.55 -13.64 -11.76
CA SER A 255 -7.09 -14.78 -12.56
C SER A 255 -5.77 -15.39 -12.08
N LEU A 256 -5.12 -14.77 -11.09
CA LEU A 256 -3.84 -15.24 -10.59
C LEU A 256 -3.99 -16.47 -9.70
N CYS A 257 -3.16 -17.48 -9.99
CA CYS A 257 -2.96 -18.63 -9.12
C CYS A 257 -1.72 -18.39 -8.24
N LEU A 258 -1.93 -17.96 -7.00
CA LEU A 258 -0.84 -17.55 -6.11
C LEU A 258 -1.03 -18.07 -4.68
N ARG A 259 -0.03 -17.81 -3.83
CA ARG A 259 -0.06 -18.09 -2.39
C ARG A 259 -0.12 -16.78 -1.63
N PHE A 260 -1.13 -16.63 -0.78
CA PHE A 260 -1.24 -15.51 0.14
C PHE A 260 -0.16 -15.62 1.22
N GLY A 261 0.38 -14.48 1.64
CA GLY A 261 1.47 -14.40 2.61
C GLY A 261 2.85 -14.78 2.06
N TYR A 262 2.96 -15.22 0.79
CA TYR A 262 4.24 -15.50 0.15
C TYR A 262 4.83 -14.25 -0.53
N PRO A 263 6.14 -13.97 -0.40
CA PRO A 263 6.78 -12.85 -1.07
C PRO A 263 7.06 -13.14 -2.55
N TRP A 264 6.52 -12.29 -3.41
CA TRP A 264 6.78 -12.25 -4.85
C TRP A 264 7.64 -11.03 -5.20
N VAL A 265 8.15 -10.97 -6.43
CA VAL A 265 9.09 -9.94 -6.86
C VAL A 265 8.46 -9.04 -7.91
N TYR A 266 8.65 -7.73 -7.75
CA TYR A 266 8.44 -6.72 -8.77
C TYR A 266 9.77 -6.06 -9.10
N GLN A 267 10.20 -6.09 -10.36
CA GLN A 267 11.44 -5.47 -10.79
C GLN A 267 11.18 -4.41 -11.85
N HIS A 268 11.80 -3.25 -11.67
CA HIS A 268 11.76 -2.15 -12.64
C HIS A 268 13.12 -1.45 -12.74
N GLN A 269 13.31 -0.67 -13.81
CA GLN A 269 14.56 0.03 -14.11
C GLN A 269 15.82 -0.87 -14.13
N GLY A 270 15.63 -2.17 -14.37
CA GLY A 270 16.71 -3.16 -14.49
C GLY A 270 17.31 -3.66 -13.18
N THR A 271 17.35 -2.87 -12.11
CA THR A 271 17.99 -3.27 -10.83
C THR A 271 17.15 -2.98 -9.59
N CYS A 272 16.03 -2.28 -9.72
CA CYS A 272 15.18 -1.93 -8.59
C CYS A 272 14.18 -3.06 -8.32
N GLU A 273 14.47 -3.87 -7.29
CA GLU A 273 13.66 -5.03 -6.91
C GLU A 273 12.84 -4.73 -5.65
N HIS A 274 11.53 -4.84 -5.78
CA HIS A 274 10.56 -4.72 -4.69
C HIS A 274 9.98 -6.09 -4.35
N LEU A 275 9.86 -6.36 -3.05
CA LEU A 275 9.04 -7.47 -2.59
C LEU A 275 7.58 -7.03 -2.55
N ILE A 276 6.71 -7.89 -3.06
CA ILE A 276 5.26 -7.73 -3.00
C ILE A 276 4.63 -8.95 -2.33
N VAL A 277 3.63 -8.74 -1.48
CA VAL A 277 2.94 -9.82 -0.77
C VAL A 277 1.45 -9.62 -0.91
N PHE A 278 0.76 -10.60 -1.49
CA PHE A 278 -0.70 -10.66 -1.44
C PHE A 278 -1.08 -11.09 -0.03
N SER A 279 -1.61 -10.16 0.77
CA SER A 279 -1.84 -10.41 2.19
C SER A 279 -3.25 -10.87 2.51
N ASP A 280 -4.23 -10.40 1.74
CA ASP A 280 -5.65 -10.65 2.02
C ASP A 280 -6.48 -10.53 0.75
N ALA A 281 -7.59 -11.26 0.70
CA ALA A 281 -8.63 -11.13 -0.32
C ALA A 281 -10.02 -11.28 0.33
N ARG A 282 -10.97 -10.44 -0.05
CA ARG A 282 -12.31 -10.36 0.54
C ARG A 282 -13.39 -10.11 -0.51
#